data_AF-A0AAW1VEB8-F1
#
_entry.id   AF-A0AAW1VEB8-F1
#
_cell.length_a   1.000
_cell.length_b   1.000
_cell.length_c   1.000
_cell.angle_alpha   90.00
_cell.angle_beta   90.00
_cell.angle_gamma   90.00
#
_symmetry.space_group_name_H-M   'P 1'
#
loop_
_entity.id
_entity.type
_entity.pdbx_description
1 polymer ?
#
loop_
_entity_poly.entity_id
_entity_poly.type
_entity_poly.pdbx_seq_one_letter_code
_entity_poly.pdbx_strand_id
1 'polypeptide(L)'
;MADQTEKAFQKQPTIFYNKKGGSKKKDLRLHRNVGLGFKTPREAIEGNYIDKKCPFTGNVSIRGRILTGVVQKMKMQRTIVIRRDYLHYIRKYSRFEKRHRNMSVHLSPCFRDVEIGDVVTIGECRPLSKTVRFNVLKVTKGSSSKKSFRKF
;
A
#
# COMPACT_ATOMS: atom_id res chain seq x y z
N MET A 1 8.33 15.25 -11.55
CA MET A 1 7.25 15.98 -10.84
C MET A 1 6.10 15.00 -10.66
N ALA A 2 5.49 14.87 -9.48
CA ALA A 2 4.13 14.33 -9.50
C ALA A 2 3.31 15.34 -10.28
N ASP A 3 2.61 14.88 -11.31
CA ASP A 3 1.71 15.76 -12.03
C ASP A 3 0.78 16.42 -11.01
N GLN A 4 0.75 17.74 -11.02
CA GLN A 4 -0.14 18.52 -10.18
C GLN A 4 -1.55 18.39 -10.73
N THR A 5 -2.18 17.24 -10.45
CA THR A 5 -3.52 16.91 -10.92
C THR A 5 -4.60 17.59 -10.08
N GLU A 6 -4.28 17.94 -8.84
CA GLU A 6 -5.21 18.54 -7.89
C GLU A 6 -5.13 20.08 -7.91
N LYS A 7 -6.24 20.74 -7.58
CA LYS A 7 -6.32 22.21 -7.51
C LYS A 7 -5.31 22.81 -6.52
N ALA A 8 -5.04 22.12 -5.41
CA ALA A 8 -4.08 22.56 -4.40
C ALA A 8 -2.68 22.04 -4.70
N PHE A 9 -1.68 22.90 -4.53
CA PHE A 9 -0.27 22.51 -4.62
C PHE A 9 0.07 21.41 -3.61
N GLN A 10 0.47 20.26 -4.13
CA GLN A 10 0.83 19.12 -3.31
C GLN A 10 2.30 19.24 -2.90
N LYS A 11 2.57 19.16 -1.59
CA LYS A 11 3.93 19.13 -1.04
C LYS A 11 4.01 18.23 0.18
N GLN A 12 5.20 17.71 0.47
CA GLN A 12 5.44 17.07 1.76
C GLN A 12 5.52 18.14 2.86
N PRO A 13 4.77 18.02 3.96
CA PRO A 13 4.63 19.10 4.95
C PRO A 13 5.94 19.38 5.71
N THR A 14 6.81 18.38 5.83
CA THR A 14 8.10 18.46 6.51
C THR A 14 9.21 19.06 5.64
N ILE A 15 8.96 19.26 4.34
CA ILE A 15 9.97 19.75 3.40
C ILE A 15 9.66 21.18 3.00
N PHE A 16 10.65 22.04 3.23
CA PHE A 16 10.62 23.43 2.83
C PHE A 16 11.29 23.60 1.47
N TYR A 17 10.52 24.02 0.46
CA TYR A 17 11.00 24.16 -0.92
C TYR A 17 11.77 25.47 -1.18
N ASN A 18 11.49 26.52 -0.41
CA ASN A 18 12.03 27.86 -0.67
C ASN A 18 13.38 28.10 0.05
N LYS A 19 14.28 27.10 0.03
CA LYS A 19 15.61 27.23 0.66
C LYS A 19 16.48 28.20 -0.15
N LYS A 20 16.90 29.31 0.45
CA LYS A 20 17.86 30.25 -0.14
C LYS A 20 19.29 29.69 0.02
N GLY A 21 20.08 29.65 -1.06
CA GLY A 21 21.48 29.20 -1.04
C GLY A 21 21.72 27.88 -1.80
N GLY A 22 22.68 27.90 -2.73
CA GLY A 22 23.01 26.81 -3.64
C GLY A 22 23.89 25.74 -3.00
N SER A 23 23.31 24.59 -2.70
CA SER A 23 24.04 23.32 -2.60
C SER A 23 23.19 22.26 -3.31
N LYS A 24 23.80 21.56 -4.28
CA LYS A 24 23.26 20.55 -5.22
C LYS A 24 21.85 20.01 -4.89
N LYS A 25 20.98 19.99 -5.92
CA LYS A 25 19.62 19.40 -5.97
C LYS A 25 19.60 17.92 -5.53
N LYS A 26 19.85 17.59 -4.26
CA LYS A 26 19.31 16.37 -3.70
C LYS A 26 17.84 16.65 -3.47
N ASP A 27 16.98 15.97 -4.23
CA ASP A 27 15.55 15.98 -3.98
C ASP A 27 15.34 15.55 -2.52
N LEU A 28 14.99 16.52 -1.67
CA LEU A 28 14.74 16.28 -0.26
C LEU A 28 13.38 15.59 -0.19
N ARG A 29 13.35 14.27 -0.39
CA ARG A 29 12.14 13.46 -0.20
C ARG A 29 12.16 12.80 1.17
N LEU A 30 11.12 13.06 1.94
CA LEU A 30 10.92 12.41 3.22
C LEU A 30 10.39 11.00 2.98
N HIS A 31 11.14 10.03 3.47
CA HIS A 31 10.72 8.66 3.63
C HIS A 31 11.11 8.22 5.04
N ARG A 32 10.39 7.23 5.58
CA ARG A 32 10.64 6.66 6.89
C ARG A 32 10.45 5.16 6.86
N ASN A 33 11.14 4.49 7.76
CA ASN A 33 10.90 3.09 8.05
C ASN A 33 9.59 2.94 8.84
N VAL A 34 8.78 1.95 8.46
CA VAL A 34 7.48 1.65 9.10
C VAL A 34 7.67 0.76 10.33
N GLY A 35 8.82 0.10 10.46
CA GLY A 35 9.10 -0.89 11.50
C GLY A 35 8.59 -2.28 11.12
N LEU A 36 8.53 -3.19 12.11
CA LEU A 36 7.98 -4.55 11.95
C LEU A 36 8.68 -5.40 10.86
N GLY A 37 9.94 -5.08 10.54
CA GLY A 37 10.74 -5.79 9.52
C GLY A 37 10.40 -5.47 8.07
N PHE A 38 9.52 -4.49 7.79
CA PHE A 38 9.22 -4.08 6.42
C PHE A 38 10.30 -3.15 5.86
N LYS A 39 10.74 -3.45 4.63
CA LYS A 39 11.69 -2.59 3.90
C LYS A 39 10.93 -1.46 3.20
N THR A 40 11.52 -0.27 3.19
CA THR A 40 11.03 0.86 2.40
C THR A 40 11.27 0.57 0.91
N PRO A 41 10.23 0.59 0.05
CA PRO A 41 10.41 0.35 -1.38
C PRO A 41 11.21 1.48 -2.04
N ARG A 42 11.97 1.17 -3.10
CA ARG A 42 12.78 2.16 -3.84
C ARG A 42 11.89 3.24 -4.43
N GLU A 43 10.71 2.87 -4.90
CA GLU A 43 9.68 3.75 -5.42
C GLU A 43 9.18 4.76 -4.38
N ALA A 44 9.29 4.46 -3.08
CA ALA A 44 8.98 5.44 -2.04
C ALA A 44 10.13 6.43 -1.81
N ILE A 45 11.38 6.06 -2.09
CA ILE A 45 12.57 6.89 -1.91
C ILE A 45 12.79 7.81 -3.13
N GLU A 46 12.61 7.27 -4.33
CA GLU A 46 12.87 7.94 -5.61
C GLU A 46 11.60 8.47 -6.28
N GLY A 47 10.42 7.99 -5.85
CA GLY A 47 9.16 8.37 -6.47
C GLY A 47 8.80 9.83 -6.19
N ASN A 48 8.08 10.44 -7.13
CA ASN A 48 7.67 11.84 -7.01
C ASN A 48 6.24 12.04 -6.47
N TYR A 49 5.52 10.97 -6.13
CA TYR A 49 4.14 11.04 -5.68
C TYR A 49 4.00 11.70 -4.30
N ILE A 50 2.87 12.38 -4.08
CA ILE A 50 2.54 12.99 -2.79
C ILE A 50 1.24 12.36 -2.30
N ASP A 51 1.38 11.53 -1.26
CA ASP A 51 0.28 10.81 -0.65
C ASP A 51 0.41 10.83 0.88
N LYS A 52 -0.49 11.57 1.54
CA LYS A 52 -0.52 11.69 3.00
C LYS A 52 -0.87 10.36 3.68
N LYS A 53 -1.50 9.44 2.95
CA LYS A 53 -1.92 8.12 3.43
C LYS A 53 -0.84 7.05 3.25
N CYS A 54 0.28 7.34 2.60
CA CYS A 54 1.39 6.40 2.45
C CYS A 54 2.01 6.05 3.82
N PRO A 55 2.30 4.77 4.12
CA PRO A 55 2.95 4.42 5.38
C PRO A 55 4.42 4.89 5.41
N PHE A 56 5.10 4.89 4.26
CA PHE A 56 6.53 5.21 4.12
C PHE A 56 6.82 6.71 3.97
N THR A 57 6.02 7.47 3.23
CA THR A 57 6.29 8.89 2.91
C THR A 57 5.27 9.85 3.50
N GLY A 58 4.19 9.32 4.06
CA GLY A 58 3.11 10.06 4.71
C GLY A 58 3.19 9.97 6.24
N ASN A 59 2.11 10.39 6.92
CA ASN A 59 2.01 10.32 8.38
C ASN A 59 0.92 9.32 8.83
N VAL A 60 1.12 8.05 8.46
CA VAL A 60 0.29 6.91 8.89
C VAL A 60 1.16 5.87 9.59
N SER A 61 1.03 5.76 10.91
CA SER A 61 1.67 4.70 11.69
C SER A 61 0.93 3.37 11.51
N ILE A 62 1.67 2.29 11.30
CA ILE A 62 1.13 0.94 11.34
C ILE A 62 1.20 0.41 12.76
N ARG A 63 0.11 -0.18 13.24
CA ARG A 63 -0.01 -0.72 14.59
C ARG A 63 -1.02 -1.86 14.62
N GLY A 64 -0.86 -2.79 15.55
CA GLY A 64 -1.80 -3.89 15.71
C GLY A 64 -1.58 -4.99 14.68
N ARG A 65 -2.63 -5.39 13.98
CA ARG A 65 -2.63 -6.62 13.18
C ARG A 65 -1.97 -6.43 11.82
N ILE A 66 -1.12 -7.39 11.45
CA ILE A 66 -0.65 -7.58 10.08
C ILE A 66 -1.43 -8.75 9.48
N LEU A 67 -2.04 -8.52 8.32
CA LEU A 67 -2.87 -9.51 7.64
C LEU A 67 -2.36 -9.72 6.22
N THR A 68 -2.67 -10.88 5.66
CA THR A 68 -2.42 -11.20 4.25
C THR A 68 -3.74 -11.47 3.54
N GLY A 69 -3.77 -11.20 2.24
CA GLY A 69 -4.90 -11.49 1.37
C GLY A 69 -4.54 -11.35 -0.10
N VAL A 70 -5.44 -11.80 -0.96
CA VAL A 70 -5.27 -11.76 -2.43
C VAL A 70 -5.98 -10.55 -3.00
N VAL A 71 -5.37 -9.84 -3.93
CA VAL A 71 -6.00 -8.70 -4.61
C VAL A 71 -7.12 -9.19 -5.52
N GLN A 72 -8.35 -8.73 -5.29
CA GLN A 72 -9.51 -9.09 -6.11
C GLN A 72 -9.96 -7.97 -7.04
N LYS A 73 -9.94 -6.71 -6.59
CA LYS A 73 -10.35 -5.55 -7.40
C LYS A 73 -9.35 -4.41 -7.29
N MET A 74 -9.01 -3.81 -8.44
CA MET A 74 -8.19 -2.61 -8.55
C MET A 74 -8.91 -1.57 -9.43
N LYS A 75 -10.07 -1.09 -8.96
CA LYS A 75 -10.95 -0.21 -9.77
C LYS A 75 -10.90 1.26 -9.36
N MET A 76 -10.56 1.55 -8.10
CA MET A 76 -10.52 2.92 -7.58
C MET A 76 -9.07 3.40 -7.50
N GLN A 77 -8.87 4.71 -7.63
CA GLN A 77 -7.56 5.29 -7.42
C GLN A 77 -7.10 5.09 -5.98
N ARG A 78 -5.86 4.62 -5.80
CA ARG A 78 -5.16 4.45 -4.51
C ARG A 78 -5.90 3.54 -3.51
N THR A 79 -6.87 2.73 -3.94
CA THR A 79 -7.56 1.78 -3.07
C THR A 79 -7.83 0.49 -3.83
N ILE A 80 -7.44 -0.62 -3.23
CA ILE A 80 -7.70 -1.97 -3.74
C ILE A 80 -8.65 -2.71 -2.82
N VAL A 81 -9.39 -3.67 -3.37
CA VAL A 81 -10.17 -4.62 -2.58
C VAL A 81 -9.44 -5.94 -2.56
N ILE A 82 -9.07 -6.37 -1.36
CA ILE A 82 -8.47 -7.67 -1.13
C ILE A 82 -9.54 -8.64 -0.65
N ARG A 83 -9.37 -9.91 -1.01
CA ARG A 83 -10.14 -11.03 -0.48
C ARG A 83 -9.28 -11.78 0.53
N ARG A 84 -9.86 -12.03 1.70
CA ARG A 84 -9.29 -12.90 2.72
C ARG A 84 -10.19 -14.11 2.87
N ASP A 85 -9.71 -15.25 2.42
CA ASP A 85 -10.35 -16.53 2.68
C ASP A 85 -9.88 -17.04 4.05
N TYR A 86 -10.82 -17.55 4.85
CA TYR A 86 -10.55 -18.11 6.17
C TYR A 86 -11.49 -19.30 6.42
N LEU A 87 -11.05 -20.22 7.26
CA LEU A 87 -11.84 -21.39 7.64
C LEU A 87 -12.60 -21.07 8.92
N HIS A 88 -13.90 -21.38 8.93
CA HIS A 88 -14.73 -21.32 10.12
C HIS A 88 -15.04 -22.74 10.58
N TYR A 89 -14.74 -23.04 11.84
CA TYR A 89 -14.94 -24.38 12.41
C TYR A 89 -16.39 -24.53 12.91
N ILE A 90 -17.10 -25.54 12.43
CA ILE A 90 -18.46 -25.85 12.88
C ILE A 90 -18.39 -27.01 13.88
N ARG A 91 -18.49 -26.66 15.17
CA ARG A 91 -18.38 -27.60 16.29
C ARG A 91 -19.38 -28.76 16.23
N LYS A 92 -20.62 -28.51 15.78
CA LYS A 92 -21.67 -29.55 15.68
C LYS A 92 -21.30 -30.69 14.72
N TYR A 93 -20.61 -30.37 13.62
CA TYR A 93 -20.27 -31.33 12.57
C TYR A 93 -18.79 -31.72 12.58
N SER A 94 -18.00 -31.19 13.51
CA SER A 94 -16.54 -31.36 13.59
C SER A 94 -15.82 -31.12 12.26
N ARG A 95 -16.34 -30.18 11.44
CA ARG A 95 -15.85 -29.86 10.09
C ARG A 95 -15.62 -28.35 9.93
N PHE A 96 -14.78 -27.98 8.98
CA PHE A 96 -14.55 -26.59 8.61
C PHE A 96 -15.37 -26.21 7.37
N GLU A 97 -15.91 -25.00 7.36
CA GLU A 97 -16.46 -24.35 6.17
C GLU A 97 -15.51 -23.24 5.69
N LYS A 98 -15.46 -23.04 4.37
CA LYS A 98 -14.68 -21.96 3.76
C LYS A 98 -15.52 -20.69 3.75
N ARG A 99 -15.04 -19.63 4.39
CA ARG A 99 -15.63 -18.29 4.34
C ARG A 99 -14.65 -17.31 3.72
N HIS A 100 -15.16 -16.16 3.29
CA HIS A 100 -14.34 -15.09 2.77
C HIS A 100 -14.82 -13.72 3.27
N ARG A 101 -13.91 -12.76 3.32
CA ARG A 101 -14.22 -11.36 3.57
C ARG A 101 -13.46 -10.48 2.59
N ASN A 102 -14.20 -9.57 1.98
CA ASN A 102 -13.62 -8.53 1.14
C ASN A 102 -13.32 -7.30 2.00
N MET A 103 -12.14 -6.71 1.81
CA MET A 103 -11.70 -5.54 2.56
C MET A 103 -11.10 -4.51 1.62
N SER A 104 -11.52 -3.27 1.76
CA SER A 104 -10.93 -2.14 1.05
C SER A 104 -9.66 -1.67 1.78
N VAL A 105 -8.56 -1.57 1.04
CA VAL A 105 -7.22 -1.28 1.57
C VAL A 105 -6.62 -0.14 0.75
N HIS A 106 -5.95 0.80 1.42
CA HIS A 106 -5.21 1.85 0.74
C HIS A 106 -4.02 1.24 0.00
N LEU A 107 -3.92 1.51 -1.30
CA LEU A 107 -2.74 1.17 -2.09
C LEU A 107 -1.95 2.45 -2.31
N SER A 108 -0.82 2.55 -1.60
CA SER A 108 0.06 3.69 -1.78
C SER A 108 0.75 3.64 -3.15
N PRO A 109 0.98 4.78 -3.83
CA PRO A 109 1.60 4.81 -5.15
C PRO A 109 3.04 4.30 -5.22
N CYS A 110 3.68 3.98 -4.09
CA CYS A 110 4.95 3.26 -4.06
C CYS A 110 4.84 1.83 -4.60
N PHE A 111 3.64 1.24 -4.60
CA PHE A 111 3.42 -0.09 -5.16
C PHE A 111 2.69 0.07 -6.50
N ARG A 112 3.46 0.13 -7.59
CA ARG A 112 2.92 0.29 -8.96
C ARG A 112 2.65 -1.05 -9.62
N ASP A 113 3.53 -2.01 -9.42
CA ASP A 113 3.46 -3.32 -10.06
C ASP A 113 2.57 -4.27 -9.26
N VAL A 114 1.30 -3.91 -9.07
CA VAL A 114 0.31 -4.76 -8.40
C VAL A 114 -0.71 -5.20 -9.43
N GLU A 115 -0.92 -6.52 -9.53
CA GLU A 115 -1.92 -7.11 -10.41
C GLU A 115 -3.01 -7.81 -9.58
N ILE A 116 -4.16 -8.07 -10.21
CA ILE A 116 -5.21 -8.88 -9.61
C ILE A 116 -4.67 -10.30 -9.45
N GLY A 117 -4.84 -10.89 -8.26
CA GLY A 117 -4.27 -12.20 -7.92
C GLY A 117 -2.95 -12.15 -7.15
N ASP A 118 -2.30 -11.00 -7.03
CA ASP A 118 -1.11 -10.87 -6.20
C ASP A 118 -1.45 -11.03 -4.70
N VAL A 119 -0.49 -11.58 -3.94
CA VAL A 119 -0.61 -11.72 -2.48
C VAL A 119 -0.07 -10.46 -1.83
N VAL A 120 -0.91 -9.76 -1.09
CA VAL A 120 -0.53 -8.52 -0.41
C VAL A 120 -0.53 -8.70 1.10
N THR A 121 0.50 -8.13 1.72
CA THR A 121 0.58 -7.96 3.18
C THR A 121 0.14 -6.56 3.53
N ILE A 122 -0.84 -6.48 4.43
CA ILE A 122 -1.49 -5.25 4.86
C ILE A 122 -1.29 -5.05 6.36
N GLY A 123 -1.15 -3.80 6.77
CA GLY A 123 -1.05 -3.41 8.17
C GLY A 123 -2.27 -2.62 8.62
N GLU A 124 -2.72 -2.90 9.85
CA GLU A 124 -3.73 -2.09 10.52
C GLU A 124 -3.19 -0.67 10.80
N CYS A 125 -4.06 0.31 10.62
CA CYS A 125 -3.76 1.72 10.87
C CYS A 125 -5.01 2.45 11.36
N ARG A 126 -4.87 3.75 11.65
CA ARG A 126 -6.06 4.59 11.91
C ARG A 126 -6.99 4.58 10.69
N PRO A 127 -8.32 4.74 10.88
CA PRO A 127 -9.22 4.88 9.74
C PRO A 127 -8.79 6.00 8.78
N LEU A 128 -8.65 5.66 7.49
CA LEU A 128 -8.27 6.58 6.40
C LEU A 128 -9.48 7.03 5.58
N SER A 129 -10.56 6.25 5.61
CA SER A 129 -11.87 6.56 5.03
C SER A 129 -12.95 5.71 5.74
N LYS A 130 -14.20 5.79 5.27
CA LYS A 130 -15.33 4.98 5.79
C LYS A 130 -15.02 3.48 5.80
N THR A 131 -14.35 2.97 4.78
CA THR A 131 -14.07 1.54 4.60
C THR A 131 -12.59 1.20 4.79
N VAL A 132 -11.68 2.12 4.49
CA VAL A 132 -10.24 1.86 4.48
C VAL A 132 -9.66 2.08 5.88
N ARG A 133 -9.26 0.97 6.51
CA ARG A 133 -8.59 0.92 7.84
C ARG A 133 -7.23 0.23 7.80
N PHE A 134 -6.85 -0.27 6.63
CA PHE A 134 -5.61 -0.99 6.41
C PHE A 134 -4.83 -0.36 5.25
N ASN A 135 -3.52 -0.53 5.27
CA ASN A 135 -2.61 -0.04 4.25
C ASN A 135 -1.73 -1.18 3.72
N VAL A 136 -1.42 -1.17 2.43
CA VAL A 136 -0.48 -2.14 1.85
C VAL A 136 0.94 -1.84 2.34
N LEU A 137 1.65 -2.87 2.79
CA LEU A 137 3.03 -2.79 3.28
C LEU A 137 4.02 -3.55 2.41
N LYS A 138 3.57 -4.64 1.80
CA LYS A 138 4.38 -5.47 0.92
C LYS A 138 3.48 -6.16 -0.08
N VAL A 139 3.94 -6.21 -1.32
CA VAL A 139 3.33 -6.99 -2.40
C VAL A 139 4.24 -8.17 -2.67
N THR A 140 3.67 -9.37 -2.72
CA THR A 140 4.36 -10.61 -3.07
C THR A 140 3.69 -11.15 -4.32
N LYS A 141 4.46 -11.32 -5.39
CA LYS A 141 3.94 -11.86 -6.65
C LYS A 141 3.43 -13.28 -6.42
N GLY A 142 2.22 -13.55 -6.87
CA GLY A 142 1.60 -14.87 -6.75
C GLY A 142 2.37 -15.91 -7.56
N SER A 143 2.54 -17.12 -7.02
CA SER A 143 3.28 -18.21 -7.68
C SER A 143 2.61 -18.74 -8.95
N SER A 144 1.31 -18.47 -9.15
CA SER A 144 0.55 -18.92 -10.31
C SER A 144 0.88 -18.16 -11.59
N SER A 145 1.55 -17.01 -11.52
CA SER A 145 2.25 -16.42 -12.65
C SER A 145 3.69 -16.94 -12.67
N LYS A 146 3.85 -18.26 -12.93
CA LYS A 146 5.03 -18.72 -13.69
C LYS A 146 5.18 -17.71 -14.81
N LYS A 147 6.32 -17.02 -14.92
CA LYS A 147 6.59 -15.99 -15.94
C LYS A 147 6.09 -16.50 -17.28
N SER A 148 4.83 -16.22 -17.63
CA SER A 148 4.34 -16.54 -18.94
C SER A 148 5.11 -15.58 -19.82
N PHE A 149 5.62 -16.08 -20.94
CA PHE A 149 6.21 -15.22 -21.94
C PHE A 149 5.12 -14.21 -22.36
N ARG A 150 5.17 -13.00 -21.79
CA ARG A 150 4.39 -11.87 -22.26
C ARG A 150 5.14 -11.36 -23.47
N LYS A 151 4.60 -11.64 -24.66
CA LYS A 151 5.19 -11.21 -25.92
C LYS A 151 5.00 -9.70 -26.03
N PHE A 152 6.00 -8.96 -25.51
CA PHE A 152 6.14 -7.51 -25.45
C PHE A 152 5.02 -6.76 -24.70
#